data_AF-A0A0F8XUE6-F1
#
_entry.id   AF-A0A0F8XUE6-F1
#
_cell.length_a   1.000
_cell.length_b   1.000
_cell.length_c   1.000
_cell.angle_alpha   90.00
_cell.angle_beta   90.00
_cell.angle_gamma   90.00
#
_symmetry.space_group_name_H-M   'P 1'
#
loop_
_entity.id
_entity.type
_entity.pdbx_description
1 polymer ?
#
loop_
_entity_poly.entity_id
_entity_poly.type
_entity_poly.pdbx_seq_one_letter_code
_entity_poly.pdbx_strand_id
1 'polypeptide(L)'
;LALRDLSKKLNTVKGRPLHKALKKEVQELSFKQIRTLVEEVWKDEIEPLLADPNAKILTQKKAPMSPVWLDYEQEIPPGAVGATSELKGHLIIMDKGTVEFGAQKTAFHEYFLKGDKIGKRRLVVRRVPTRKEWNVRESFAWLTFFTKEDDLPYAISRRAITQGWTPPKGVSALPQNVKSQIPTNSQYWRAKNTKSVQSRLVDEIKAKRVVIKLEAGLQFSVKRVSHRGPEVRRGVPVTRYWLIIHDGSKVHDAFDFGRDTNPLEGTATARRRGDDDLKELIPTTGNLDPQHSASRVKKIETRFDTSDSGKVRVLEDSNNRLMLRFAGQKLKGTYALIRSGEAWVFQKAELPPEKKAMLLAMSTTRRPSVIHCGTDDLNFRRRGA
;
A
#
# COMPACT_ATOMS: atom_id res chain seq x y z
N LEU A 1 -8.21 -6.49 -29.58
CA LEU A 1 -7.42 -5.31 -29.99
C LEU A 1 -7.32 -4.41 -28.76
N ALA A 2 -6.13 -4.07 -28.28
CA ALA A 2 -6.00 -3.15 -27.13
C ALA A 2 -6.67 -1.80 -27.45
N LEU A 3 -7.32 -1.12 -26.48
CA LEU A 3 -8.02 0.16 -26.70
C LEU A 3 -7.13 1.21 -27.37
N ARG A 4 -5.82 1.18 -27.11
CA ARG A 4 -4.86 2.09 -27.77
C ARG A 4 -4.83 1.90 -29.28
N ASP A 5 -4.86 0.67 -29.75
CA ASP A 5 -4.82 0.36 -31.18
C ASP A 5 -6.20 0.60 -31.83
N LEU A 6 -7.27 0.32 -31.09
CA LEU A 6 -8.63 0.63 -31.52
C LEU A 6 -8.83 2.16 -31.65
N SER A 7 -8.42 2.94 -30.65
CA SER A 7 -8.51 4.40 -30.62
C SER A 7 -7.73 5.04 -31.77
N LYS A 8 -6.50 4.57 -32.04
CA LYS A 8 -5.71 5.00 -33.19
C LYS A 8 -6.43 4.73 -34.52
N LYS A 9 -7.02 3.55 -34.69
CA LYS A 9 -7.79 3.18 -35.89
C LYS A 9 -9.05 4.04 -36.05
N LEU A 10 -9.79 4.28 -34.97
CA LEU A 10 -11.04 5.06 -34.96
C LEU A 10 -10.83 6.54 -35.29
N ASN A 11 -9.66 7.10 -34.92
CA ASN A 11 -9.33 8.51 -35.17
C ASN A 11 -8.87 8.80 -36.62
N THR A 12 -8.93 7.82 -37.53
CA THR A 12 -8.62 8.01 -38.95
C THR A 12 -9.88 8.33 -39.78
N VAL A 13 -9.70 8.90 -40.98
CA VAL A 13 -10.82 9.12 -41.92
C VAL A 13 -11.55 7.81 -42.24
N LYS A 14 -10.81 6.71 -42.40
CA LYS A 14 -11.34 5.36 -42.65
C LYS A 14 -12.04 4.75 -41.42
N GLY A 15 -11.71 5.22 -40.21
CA GLY A 15 -12.31 4.78 -38.95
C GLY A 15 -13.63 5.47 -38.60
N ARG A 16 -13.97 6.58 -39.26
CA ARG A 16 -15.20 7.36 -38.97
C ARG A 16 -16.50 6.56 -39.11
N PRO A 17 -16.70 5.71 -40.13
CA PRO A 17 -17.92 4.90 -40.25
C PRO A 17 -18.05 3.90 -39.09
N LEU A 18 -16.95 3.23 -38.73
CA LEU A 18 -16.89 2.30 -37.59
C LEU A 18 -17.16 3.03 -36.26
N HIS A 19 -16.60 4.23 -36.08
CA HIS A 19 -16.85 5.06 -34.92
C HIS A 19 -18.33 5.47 -34.82
N LYS A 20 -18.98 5.78 -35.95
CA LYS A 20 -20.42 6.11 -36.00
C LYS A 20 -21.30 4.88 -35.69
N ALA A 21 -20.93 3.71 -36.18
CA ALA A 21 -21.62 2.45 -35.88
C ALA A 21 -21.52 2.09 -34.39
N LEU A 22 -20.31 2.13 -33.82
CA LEU A 22 -20.08 1.89 -32.39
C LEU A 22 -20.83 2.89 -31.51
N LYS A 23 -20.89 4.17 -31.90
CA LYS A 23 -21.70 5.17 -31.18
C LYS A 23 -23.17 4.78 -31.10
N LYS A 24 -23.74 4.30 -32.21
CA LYS A 24 -25.14 3.87 -32.27
C LYS A 24 -25.37 2.64 -31.40
N GLU A 25 -24.49 1.64 -31.47
CA GLU A 25 -24.58 0.45 -30.61
C GLU A 25 -24.51 0.80 -29.12
N VAL A 26 -23.60 1.70 -28.72
CA VAL A 26 -23.47 2.13 -27.32
C VAL A 26 -24.72 2.89 -26.83
N GLN A 27 -25.45 3.58 -27.71
CA GLN A 27 -26.71 4.25 -27.32
C GLN A 27 -27.81 3.26 -26.93
N GLU A 28 -27.85 2.09 -27.57
CA GLU A 28 -28.86 1.06 -27.29
C GLU A 28 -28.55 0.26 -26.02
N LEU A 29 -27.34 0.39 -25.48
CA LEU A 29 -26.97 -0.30 -24.24
C LEU A 29 -27.65 0.33 -23.03
N SER A 30 -28.12 -0.55 -22.14
CA SER A 30 -28.59 -0.18 -20.82
C SER A 30 -27.43 0.23 -19.91
N PHE A 31 -27.72 1.02 -18.88
CA PHE A 31 -26.75 1.43 -17.86
C PHE A 31 -25.97 0.23 -17.28
N LYS A 32 -26.67 -0.89 -17.03
CA LYS A 32 -26.06 -2.12 -16.50
C LYS A 32 -25.06 -2.74 -17.47
N GLN A 33 -25.39 -2.81 -18.77
CA GLN A 33 -24.47 -3.34 -19.79
C GLN A 33 -23.24 -2.45 -19.94
N ILE A 34 -23.41 -1.13 -19.93
CA ILE A 34 -22.29 -0.18 -20.00
C ILE A 34 -21.40 -0.35 -18.78
N ARG A 35 -21.97 -0.47 -17.58
CA ARG A 35 -21.19 -0.72 -16.36
C ARG A 35 -20.35 -2.00 -16.49
N THR A 36 -20.93 -3.11 -16.96
CA THR A 36 -20.18 -4.35 -17.17
C THR A 36 -19.02 -4.15 -18.15
N LEU A 37 -19.26 -3.50 -19.29
CA LEU A 37 -18.21 -3.23 -20.27
C LEU A 37 -17.08 -2.36 -19.68
N VAL A 38 -17.43 -1.32 -18.91
CA VAL A 38 -16.43 -0.44 -18.28
C VAL A 38 -15.66 -1.18 -17.19
N GLU A 39 -16.29 -2.10 -16.46
CA GLU A 39 -15.62 -2.97 -15.48
C GLU A 39 -14.63 -3.94 -16.14
N GLU A 40 -14.99 -4.53 -17.29
CA GLU A 40 -14.08 -5.38 -18.08
C GLU A 40 -12.88 -4.57 -18.59
N VAL A 41 -13.12 -3.40 -19.17
CA VAL A 41 -12.06 -2.48 -19.61
C VAL A 41 -11.16 -2.08 -18.45
N TRP A 42 -11.73 -1.81 -17.28
CA TRP A 42 -10.97 -1.46 -16.10
C TRP A 42 -10.01 -2.57 -15.71
N LYS A 43 -10.52 -3.80 -15.60
CA LYS A 43 -9.73 -4.98 -15.22
C LYS A 43 -8.62 -5.28 -16.24
N ASP A 44 -8.95 -5.26 -17.53
CA ASP A 44 -8.04 -5.75 -18.56
C ASP A 44 -6.99 -4.71 -18.98
N GLU A 45 -7.32 -3.41 -18.91
CA GLU A 45 -6.45 -2.35 -19.41
C GLU A 45 -6.01 -1.33 -18.36
N ILE A 46 -6.91 -0.95 -17.45
CA ILE A 46 -6.61 0.10 -16.48
C ILE A 46 -5.83 -0.45 -15.29
N GLU A 47 -6.24 -1.55 -14.68
CA GLU A 47 -5.54 -2.13 -13.53
C GLU A 47 -4.06 -2.44 -13.80
N PRO A 48 -3.68 -3.06 -14.94
CA PRO A 48 -2.27 -3.27 -15.28
C PRO A 48 -1.50 -1.96 -15.43
N LEU A 49 -2.11 -0.95 -16.05
CA LEU A 49 -1.52 0.38 -16.20
C LEU A 49 -1.29 1.07 -14.85
N LEU A 50 -2.25 0.98 -13.93
CA LEU A 50 -2.13 1.55 -12.58
C LEU A 50 -1.16 0.76 -11.69
N ALA A 51 -0.96 -0.53 -11.96
CA ALA A 51 -0.02 -1.39 -11.25
C ALA A 51 1.44 -1.18 -11.66
N ASP A 52 1.71 -0.67 -12.87
CA ASP A 52 3.06 -0.37 -13.31
C ASP A 52 3.54 1.01 -12.77
N PRO A 53 4.53 1.06 -11.86
CA PRO A 53 5.06 2.33 -11.35
C PRO A 53 5.80 3.15 -12.42
N ASN A 54 6.18 2.55 -13.54
CA ASN A 54 6.81 3.23 -14.67
C ASN A 54 5.78 3.85 -15.62
N ALA A 55 4.53 3.39 -15.60
CA ALA A 55 3.47 3.96 -16.39
C ALA A 55 3.19 5.40 -15.94
N LYS A 56 3.33 6.34 -16.89
CA LYS A 56 3.04 7.77 -16.68
C LYS A 56 1.77 8.12 -17.42
N ILE A 57 0.80 8.63 -16.68
CA ILE A 57 -0.53 8.99 -17.18
C ILE A 57 -0.59 10.50 -17.34
N LEU A 58 -0.79 10.96 -18.57
CA LEU A 58 -1.05 12.38 -18.81
C LEU A 58 -2.35 12.77 -18.12
N THR A 59 -2.29 13.80 -17.29
CA THR A 59 -3.42 14.23 -16.46
C THR A 59 -3.67 15.72 -16.65
N GLN A 60 -4.90 16.15 -16.45
CA GLN A 60 -5.29 17.55 -16.47
C GLN A 60 -5.93 17.92 -15.14
N LYS A 61 -5.59 19.11 -14.64
CA LYS A 61 -6.23 19.65 -13.44
C LYS A 61 -7.62 20.15 -13.83
N LYS A 62 -8.65 19.57 -13.21
CA LYS A 62 -10.02 20.09 -13.31
C LYS A 62 -10.27 21.14 -12.23
N ALA A 63 -11.24 22.02 -12.48
CA ALA A 63 -11.75 22.92 -11.46
C ALA A 63 -12.37 22.09 -10.31
N PRO A 64 -12.34 22.59 -9.05
CA PRO A 64 -13.06 21.95 -7.95
C PRO A 64 -14.53 21.75 -8.30
N MET A 65 -15.05 20.56 -8.05
CA MET A 65 -16.44 20.20 -8.27
C MET A 65 -17.14 19.97 -6.92
N SER A 66 -18.47 20.01 -6.92
CA SER A 66 -19.26 19.74 -5.72
C SER A 66 -18.98 18.34 -5.16
N PRO A 67 -18.90 18.15 -3.83
CA PRO A 67 -18.75 16.84 -3.21
C PRO A 67 -19.84 15.83 -3.62
N VAL A 68 -21.00 16.29 -4.07
CA VAL A 68 -22.10 15.45 -4.58
C VAL A 68 -21.62 14.51 -5.71
N TRP A 69 -20.64 14.94 -6.50
CA TRP A 69 -20.06 14.14 -7.59
C TRP A 69 -19.32 12.88 -7.11
N LEU A 70 -18.98 12.77 -5.82
CA LEU A 70 -18.32 11.59 -5.26
C LEU A 70 -19.27 10.39 -5.15
N ASP A 71 -20.57 10.64 -5.11
CA ASP A 71 -21.63 9.62 -4.98
C ASP A 71 -22.61 9.61 -6.15
N TYR A 72 -22.41 10.49 -7.14
CA TYR A 72 -23.30 10.64 -8.28
C TYR A 72 -23.00 9.60 -9.37
N GLU A 73 -23.94 8.68 -9.59
CA GLU A 73 -23.84 7.64 -10.61
C GLU A 73 -25.17 7.49 -11.37
N GLN A 74 -25.25 8.04 -12.58
CA GLN A 74 -26.47 8.06 -13.38
C GLN A 74 -26.21 8.12 -14.89
N GLU A 75 -27.25 7.79 -15.66
CA GLU A 75 -27.38 8.18 -17.06
C GLU A 75 -27.75 9.66 -17.15
N ILE A 76 -27.04 10.41 -17.99
CA ILE A 76 -27.20 11.84 -18.19
C ILE A 76 -27.90 12.05 -19.54
N PRO A 77 -29.01 12.79 -19.59
CA PRO A 77 -29.71 13.03 -20.85
C PRO A 77 -28.87 13.90 -21.81
N PRO A 78 -29.10 13.81 -23.13
CA PRO A 78 -28.49 14.71 -24.10
C PRO A 78 -28.67 16.19 -23.73
N GLY A 79 -27.64 16.99 -23.99
CA GLY A 79 -27.63 18.44 -23.70
C GLY A 79 -27.28 18.82 -22.25
N ALA A 80 -27.31 17.87 -21.30
CA ALA A 80 -26.88 18.11 -19.93
C ALA A 80 -25.35 18.00 -19.76
N VAL A 81 -24.82 18.63 -18.70
CA VAL A 81 -23.39 18.61 -18.37
C VAL A 81 -22.93 17.17 -18.08
N GLY A 82 -22.03 16.66 -18.92
CA GLY A 82 -21.55 15.27 -18.88
C GLY A 82 -22.11 14.39 -20.01
N ALA A 83 -23.01 14.91 -20.83
CA ALA A 83 -23.49 14.33 -22.07
C ALA A 83 -23.06 15.18 -23.28
N THR A 84 -23.29 14.70 -24.51
CA THR A 84 -23.16 15.54 -25.71
C THR A 84 -24.48 16.24 -26.01
N SER A 85 -24.51 17.16 -26.99
CA SER A 85 -25.77 17.79 -27.43
C SER A 85 -26.81 16.79 -27.93
N GLU A 86 -26.39 15.61 -28.40
CA GLU A 86 -27.25 14.64 -29.09
C GLU A 86 -27.28 13.26 -28.43
N LEU A 87 -26.25 12.91 -27.65
CA LEU A 87 -26.07 11.57 -27.09
C LEU A 87 -26.07 11.64 -25.57
N LYS A 88 -26.71 10.65 -24.95
CA LYS A 88 -26.68 10.43 -23.50
C LYS A 88 -25.25 10.21 -23.00
N GLY A 89 -24.98 10.67 -21.79
CA GLY A 89 -23.75 10.42 -21.05
C GLY A 89 -23.97 9.38 -19.96
N HIS A 90 -22.89 8.77 -19.48
CA HIS A 90 -22.93 7.86 -18.34
C HIS A 90 -21.83 8.23 -17.37
N LEU A 91 -22.18 8.43 -16.11
CA LEU A 91 -21.23 8.54 -15.01
C LEU A 91 -21.29 7.25 -14.22
N ILE A 92 -20.16 6.57 -14.16
CA ILE A 92 -20.00 5.30 -13.46
C ILE A 92 -18.85 5.48 -12.47
N ILE A 93 -19.10 5.13 -11.21
CA ILE A 93 -18.05 5.20 -10.19
C ILE A 93 -17.24 3.92 -10.26
N MET A 94 -15.98 4.05 -10.70
CA MET A 94 -15.11 2.90 -10.89
C MET A 94 -14.51 2.39 -9.59
N ASP A 95 -14.17 3.30 -8.68
CA ASP A 95 -13.57 2.99 -7.38
C ASP A 95 -14.00 4.03 -6.34
N LYS A 96 -14.12 3.61 -5.07
CA LYS A 96 -14.42 4.47 -3.93
C LYS A 96 -13.42 4.24 -2.82
N GLY A 97 -13.20 5.26 -2.00
CA GLY A 97 -12.19 5.15 -0.95
C GLY A 97 -11.90 6.44 -0.20
N THR A 98 -10.80 6.41 0.54
CA THR A 98 -10.28 7.56 1.28
C THR A 98 -8.96 8.04 0.70
N VAL A 99 -8.70 9.34 0.82
CA VAL A 99 -7.44 9.97 0.44
C VAL A 99 -6.82 10.68 1.64
N GLU A 100 -5.52 10.46 1.85
CA GLU A 100 -4.70 11.28 2.74
C GLU A 100 -3.73 12.12 1.93
N PHE A 101 -3.61 13.40 2.26
CA PHE A 101 -2.81 14.34 1.49
C PHE A 101 -1.35 14.35 1.98
N GLY A 102 -0.44 14.06 1.05
CA GLY A 102 1.00 14.22 1.23
C GLY A 102 1.47 15.62 0.89
N ALA A 103 2.69 15.74 0.38
CA ALA A 103 3.26 17.02 -0.01
C ALA A 103 2.46 17.69 -1.14
N GLN A 104 2.06 18.96 -0.92
CA GLN A 104 1.35 19.80 -1.88
C GLN A 104 2.24 21.00 -2.24
N LYS A 105 2.84 20.96 -3.43
CA LYS A 105 3.74 21.98 -3.99
C LYS A 105 3.20 22.46 -5.34
N THR A 106 3.66 23.62 -5.80
CA THR A 106 3.23 24.22 -7.08
C THR A 106 3.35 23.30 -8.30
N ALA A 107 4.31 22.38 -8.32
CA ALA A 107 4.59 21.47 -9.43
C ALA A 107 4.62 19.99 -9.00
N PHE A 108 4.14 19.67 -7.79
CA PHE A 108 4.21 18.33 -7.22
C PHE A 108 3.12 18.14 -6.18
N HIS A 109 2.27 17.13 -6.37
CA HIS A 109 1.23 16.74 -5.43
C HIS A 109 1.37 15.26 -5.11
N GLU A 110 1.16 14.91 -3.86
CA GLU A 110 1.27 13.55 -3.35
C GLU A 110 -0.01 13.18 -2.61
N TYR A 111 -0.51 11.99 -2.89
CA TYR A 111 -1.73 11.45 -2.30
C TYR A 111 -1.49 10.00 -1.87
N PHE A 112 -2.07 9.62 -0.73
CA PHE A 112 -2.09 8.25 -0.25
C PHE A 112 -3.53 7.77 -0.33
N LEU A 113 -3.79 6.92 -1.32
CA LEU A 113 -5.12 6.42 -1.63
C LEU A 113 -5.36 5.12 -0.87
N LYS A 114 -6.61 4.92 -0.48
CA LYS A 114 -7.16 3.65 -0.01
C LYS A 114 -8.51 3.45 -0.69
N GLY A 115 -8.47 2.84 -1.87
CA GLY A 115 -9.65 2.47 -2.67
C GLY A 115 -10.07 1.02 -2.47
N ASP A 116 -11.29 0.69 -2.90
CA ASP A 116 -11.82 -0.68 -2.92
C ASP A 116 -11.14 -1.51 -4.03
N LYS A 117 -10.91 -0.91 -5.20
CA LYS A 117 -10.22 -1.52 -6.36
C LYS A 117 -8.75 -1.12 -6.44
N ILE A 118 -8.43 0.18 -6.36
CA ILE A 118 -7.02 0.67 -6.42
C ILE A 118 -6.21 0.21 -5.20
N GLY A 119 -6.89 -0.15 -4.11
CA GLY A 119 -6.26 -0.58 -2.88
C GLY A 119 -5.48 0.56 -2.23
N LYS A 120 -4.43 0.20 -1.47
CA LYS A 120 -3.58 1.16 -0.77
C LYS A 120 -2.36 1.49 -1.60
N ARG A 121 -2.32 2.69 -2.17
CA ARG A 121 -1.21 3.10 -3.03
C ARG A 121 -0.88 4.57 -2.87
N ARG A 122 0.38 4.90 -3.14
CA ARG A 122 0.86 6.28 -3.19
C ARG A 122 0.83 6.78 -4.63
N LEU A 123 0.09 7.86 -4.85
CA LEU A 123 -0.06 8.53 -6.13
C LEU A 123 0.75 9.84 -6.11
N VAL A 124 1.53 10.07 -7.14
CA VAL A 124 2.25 11.32 -7.36
C VAL A 124 1.78 11.97 -8.64
N VAL A 125 1.47 13.26 -8.56
CA VAL A 125 1.12 14.12 -9.70
C VAL A 125 2.20 15.19 -9.82
N ARG A 126 2.95 15.20 -10.91
CA ARG A 126 4.09 16.09 -11.11
C ARG A 126 3.97 16.86 -12.41
N ARG A 127 4.26 18.16 -12.35
CA ARG A 127 4.36 19.01 -13.54
C ARG A 127 5.75 18.89 -14.15
N VAL A 128 5.81 18.62 -15.45
CA VAL A 128 7.05 18.46 -16.21
C VAL A 128 6.96 19.20 -17.55
N PRO A 129 8.08 19.60 -18.17
CA PRO A 129 8.08 20.13 -19.53
C PRO A 129 7.44 19.15 -20.50
N THR A 130 6.64 19.66 -21.45
CA THR A 130 6.02 18.83 -22.48
C THR A 130 7.04 18.30 -23.48
N ARG A 131 6.75 17.13 -24.03
CA ARG A 131 7.53 16.52 -25.11
C ARG A 131 6.69 16.48 -26.38
N LYS A 132 7.34 16.57 -27.55
CA LYS A 132 6.66 16.64 -28.86
C LYS A 132 5.76 15.42 -29.08
N GLU A 133 6.19 14.24 -28.64
CA GLU A 133 5.46 12.98 -28.78
C GLU A 133 4.14 12.91 -27.99
N TRP A 134 3.92 13.81 -27.03
CA TRP A 134 2.67 13.83 -26.23
C TRP A 134 1.55 14.64 -26.87
N ASN A 135 1.85 15.40 -27.93
CA ASN A 135 0.88 16.25 -28.64
C ASN A 135 0.08 17.19 -27.71
N VAL A 136 0.75 17.74 -26.69
CA VAL A 136 0.18 18.71 -25.74
C VAL A 136 0.60 20.10 -26.17
N ARG A 137 -0.35 21.06 -26.22
CA ARG A 137 -0.09 22.42 -26.70
C ARG A 137 0.64 23.29 -25.68
N GLU A 138 0.42 23.02 -24.40
CA GLU A 138 1.03 23.75 -23.29
C GLU A 138 2.52 23.41 -23.15
N SER A 139 3.33 24.33 -22.63
CA SER A 139 4.76 24.09 -22.36
C SER A 139 5.01 23.10 -21.21
N PHE A 140 3.98 22.81 -20.42
CA PHE A 140 4.06 21.90 -19.28
C PHE A 140 2.85 20.98 -19.21
N ALA A 141 3.10 19.72 -18.89
CA ALA A 141 2.08 18.71 -18.66
C ALA A 141 2.12 18.20 -17.23
N TRP A 142 0.96 17.79 -16.72
CA TRP A 142 0.88 17.03 -15.48
C TRP A 142 0.95 15.54 -15.79
N LEU A 143 1.87 14.85 -15.13
CA LEU A 143 1.97 13.41 -15.17
C LEU A 143 1.58 12.83 -13.81
N THR A 144 0.75 11.81 -13.86
CA THR A 144 0.32 11.04 -12.72
C THR A 144 0.91 9.64 -12.80
N PHE A 145 1.41 9.13 -11.68
CA PHE A 145 1.89 7.76 -11.59
C PHE A 145 1.85 7.27 -10.14
N PHE A 146 1.68 5.96 -9.99
CA PHE A 146 1.85 5.30 -8.70
C PHE A 146 3.33 5.10 -8.42
N THR A 147 3.75 5.31 -7.18
CA THR A 147 5.13 5.04 -6.76
C THR A 147 5.28 3.57 -6.38
N LYS A 148 6.53 3.13 -6.16
CA LYS A 148 6.77 1.81 -5.60
C LYS A 148 6.30 1.75 -4.15
N GLU A 149 6.02 0.55 -3.66
CA GLU A 149 5.50 0.34 -2.30
C GLU A 149 6.52 0.73 -1.20
N ASP A 150 7.82 0.66 -1.52
CA ASP A 150 8.94 0.99 -0.64
C ASP A 150 9.36 2.48 -0.69
N ASP A 151 8.78 3.27 -1.60
CA ASP A 151 9.12 4.67 -1.72
C ASP A 151 8.58 5.49 -0.54
N LEU A 152 9.49 6.08 0.24
CA LEU A 152 9.14 6.95 1.37
C LEU A 152 8.33 8.19 0.95
N PRO A 153 7.35 8.63 1.75
CA PRO A 153 6.66 9.91 1.58
C PRO A 153 7.63 11.06 1.34
N TYR A 154 7.25 12.00 0.48
CA TYR A 154 8.16 13.08 0.07
C TYR A 154 8.69 13.88 1.26
N ALA A 155 7.82 14.14 2.25
CA ALA A 155 8.15 14.95 3.42
C ALA A 155 9.28 14.38 4.31
N ILE A 156 9.59 13.10 4.19
CA ILE A 156 10.70 12.42 4.89
C ILE A 156 11.71 11.82 3.91
N SER A 157 11.75 12.35 2.69
CA SER A 157 12.76 11.99 1.69
C SER A 157 13.99 12.89 1.81
N ARG A 158 15.17 12.37 1.44
CA ARG A 158 16.40 13.20 1.34
C ARG A 158 16.19 14.41 0.44
N ARG A 159 15.43 14.24 -0.64
CA ARG A 159 15.13 15.32 -1.59
C ARG A 159 14.38 16.48 -0.95
N ALA A 160 13.46 16.23 -0.02
CA ALA A 160 12.78 17.31 0.70
C ALA A 160 13.77 18.11 1.55
N ILE A 161 14.71 17.43 2.23
CA ILE A 161 15.77 18.08 3.02
C ILE A 161 16.69 18.91 2.13
N THR A 162 17.21 18.32 1.04
CA THR A 162 18.11 19.02 0.10
C THR A 162 17.45 20.25 -0.52
N GLN A 163 16.13 20.19 -0.78
CA GLN A 163 15.38 21.33 -1.31
C GLN A 163 14.87 22.29 -0.22
N GLY A 164 15.21 22.05 1.05
CA GLY A 164 14.76 22.87 2.18
C GLY A 164 13.24 22.92 2.34
N TRP A 165 12.52 21.92 1.84
CA TRP A 165 11.07 21.88 1.84
C TRP A 165 10.52 21.31 3.15
N THR A 166 9.71 22.11 3.84
CA THR A 166 8.90 21.70 4.98
C THR A 166 7.42 21.94 4.70
N PRO A 167 6.51 21.07 5.14
CA PRO A 167 5.08 21.37 5.11
C PRO A 167 4.73 22.55 6.04
N PRO A 168 3.54 23.16 5.88
CA PRO A 168 3.05 24.18 6.79
C PRO A 168 3.06 23.72 8.25
N LYS A 169 3.21 24.68 9.18
CA LYS A 169 3.23 24.39 10.63
C LYS A 169 1.98 23.61 11.05
N GLY A 170 2.16 22.55 11.84
CA GLY A 170 1.08 21.66 12.28
C GLY A 170 0.70 20.58 11.26
N VAL A 171 1.13 20.69 10.01
CA VAL A 171 0.86 19.70 8.95
C VAL A 171 2.07 18.79 8.79
N SER A 172 1.87 17.47 8.82
CA SER A 172 2.98 16.54 8.57
C SER A 172 3.14 16.19 7.10
N ALA A 173 2.10 16.27 6.25
CA ALA A 173 2.16 15.71 4.89
C ALA A 173 2.63 14.23 4.86
N LEU A 174 2.20 13.44 5.86
CA LEU A 174 2.45 12.01 5.98
C LEU A 174 1.12 11.27 6.19
N PRO A 175 0.96 10.07 5.65
CA PRO A 175 -0.21 9.24 5.91
C PRO A 175 -0.21 8.74 7.34
N GLN A 176 -1.39 8.41 7.86
CA GLN A 176 -1.60 8.09 9.27
C GLN A 176 -0.81 6.86 9.71
N ASN A 177 -0.67 5.87 8.84
CA ASN A 177 0.14 4.67 9.11
C ASN A 177 1.63 5.00 9.32
N VAL A 178 2.17 6.01 8.65
CA VAL A 178 3.55 6.47 8.83
C VAL A 178 3.65 7.39 10.05
N LYS A 179 2.70 8.31 10.22
CA LYS A 179 2.65 9.22 11.38
C LYS A 179 2.73 8.49 12.71
N SER A 180 1.97 7.40 12.86
CA SER A 180 1.89 6.64 14.11
C SER A 180 3.19 5.92 14.49
N GLN A 181 4.09 5.72 13.53
CA GLN A 181 5.38 5.05 13.74
C GLN A 181 6.50 6.03 14.15
N ILE A 182 6.26 7.34 14.00
CA ILE A 182 7.29 8.36 14.28
C ILE A 182 7.23 8.75 15.77
N PRO A 183 8.34 8.57 16.53
CA PRO A 183 8.44 8.96 17.93
C PRO A 183 8.11 10.44 18.15
N THR A 184 7.45 10.78 19.26
CA THR A 184 6.97 12.14 19.57
C THR A 184 8.06 13.20 19.46
N ASN A 185 9.28 12.90 19.91
CA ASN A 185 10.44 13.79 19.82
C ASN A 185 10.95 14.02 18.38
N SER A 186 10.59 13.16 17.43
CA SER A 186 10.95 13.26 16.01
C SER A 186 9.78 13.75 15.13
N GLN A 187 8.65 14.14 15.73
CA GLN A 187 7.49 14.70 15.02
C GLN A 187 7.72 16.18 14.66
N TYR A 188 8.39 16.43 13.54
CA TYR A 188 8.75 17.78 13.08
C TYR A 188 7.55 18.73 12.93
N TRP A 189 6.35 18.21 12.66
CA TRP A 189 5.12 19.00 12.53
C TRP A 189 4.61 19.56 13.87
N ARG A 190 5.10 19.01 15.00
CA ARG A 190 4.82 19.51 16.36
C ARG A 190 5.98 20.34 16.93
N ALA A 191 7.15 20.29 16.31
CA ALA A 191 8.34 20.97 16.79
C ALA A 191 8.31 22.47 16.49
N LYS A 192 8.92 23.27 17.37
CA LYS A 192 9.18 24.70 17.10
C LYS A 192 10.14 24.89 15.91
N ASN A 193 11.19 24.08 15.84
CA ASN A 193 12.16 24.09 14.74
C ASN A 193 11.92 22.91 13.78
N THR A 194 10.95 23.09 12.88
CA THR A 194 10.50 22.04 11.95
C THR A 194 11.64 21.51 11.06
N LYS A 195 12.45 22.38 10.46
CA LYS A 195 13.54 21.99 9.53
C LYS A 195 14.58 21.08 10.21
N SER A 196 15.04 21.47 11.40
CA SER A 196 16.05 20.70 12.13
C SER A 196 15.53 19.32 12.53
N VAL A 197 14.31 19.24 13.08
CA VAL A 197 13.71 17.96 13.49
C VAL A 197 13.41 17.06 12.29
N GLN A 198 12.97 17.63 11.17
CA GLN A 198 12.74 16.89 9.93
C GLN A 198 14.05 16.28 9.39
N SER A 199 15.14 17.06 9.35
CA SER A 199 16.46 16.56 8.93
C SER A 199 16.92 15.42 9.83
N ARG A 200 16.83 15.61 11.15
CA ARG A 200 17.19 14.59 12.14
C ARG A 200 16.40 13.30 11.94
N LEU A 201 15.08 13.39 11.71
CA LEU A 201 14.24 12.22 11.44
C LEU A 201 14.70 11.48 10.17
N VAL A 202 15.03 12.19 9.10
CA VAL A 202 15.54 11.57 7.86
C VAL A 202 16.87 10.85 8.11
N ASP A 203 17.75 11.42 8.93
CA ASP A 203 19.00 10.79 9.33
C ASP A 203 18.78 9.58 10.25
N GLU A 204 17.82 9.65 11.17
CA GLU A 204 17.40 8.53 12.03
C GLU A 204 16.83 7.36 11.22
N ILE A 205 16.03 7.65 10.18
CA ILE A 205 15.50 6.64 9.25
C ILE A 205 16.66 6.01 8.47
N LYS A 206 17.58 6.83 7.93
CA LYS A 206 18.75 6.33 7.18
C LYS A 206 19.65 5.46 8.06
N ALA A 207 19.83 5.83 9.33
CA ALA A 207 20.59 5.08 10.31
C ALA A 207 19.83 3.87 10.89
N LYS A 208 18.61 3.58 10.40
CA LYS A 208 17.71 2.52 10.90
C LYS A 208 17.38 2.62 12.40
N ARG A 209 17.53 3.81 12.99
CA ARG A 209 17.11 4.10 14.38
C ARG A 209 15.60 4.30 14.49
N VAL A 210 14.99 4.78 13.41
CA VAL A 210 13.53 4.83 13.24
C VAL A 210 13.19 3.98 12.03
N VAL A 211 12.51 2.85 12.26
CA VAL A 211 12.08 1.95 11.19
C VAL A 211 10.66 2.32 10.78
N ILE A 212 10.52 2.86 9.57
CA ILE A 212 9.20 3.14 8.99
C ILE A 212 8.82 1.97 8.10
N LYS A 213 7.78 1.26 8.51
CA LYS A 213 7.21 0.17 7.74
C LYS A 213 6.10 0.73 6.89
N LEU A 214 6.42 0.90 5.62
CA LEU A 214 5.41 1.15 4.60
C LEU A 214 4.59 -0.13 4.47
N GLU A 215 3.27 0.00 4.30
CA GLU A 215 2.38 -1.14 4.07
C GLU A 215 2.58 -1.68 2.64
N ALA A 216 3.82 -2.02 2.26
CA ALA A 216 4.02 -3.06 1.27
C ALA A 216 3.19 -4.27 1.73
N GLY A 217 2.57 -5.00 0.81
CA GLY A 217 1.66 -6.10 1.10
C GLY A 217 2.35 -7.29 1.79
N LEU A 218 2.92 -7.07 2.98
CA LEU A 218 3.70 -8.03 3.72
C LEU A 218 2.83 -9.24 4.01
N GLN A 219 3.37 -10.36 3.60
CA GLN A 219 2.83 -11.68 3.86
C GLN A 219 3.73 -12.35 4.88
N PHE A 220 3.13 -13.29 5.60
CA PHE A 220 3.89 -14.25 6.34
C PHE A 220 3.61 -15.63 5.77
N SER A 221 4.59 -16.51 5.94
CA SER A 221 4.38 -17.93 5.77
C SER A 221 5.11 -18.70 6.86
N VAL A 222 4.42 -19.68 7.45
CA VAL A 222 5.02 -20.67 8.34
C VAL A 222 5.39 -21.88 7.51
N LYS A 223 6.68 -22.13 7.33
CA LYS A 223 7.21 -23.24 6.56
C LYS A 223 7.57 -24.38 7.48
N ARG A 224 7.14 -25.58 7.12
CA ARG A 224 7.62 -26.83 7.69
C ARG A 224 8.68 -27.38 6.75
N VAL A 225 9.89 -27.54 7.25
CA VAL A 225 11.06 -28.00 6.51
C VAL A 225 11.46 -29.36 7.10
N SER A 226 11.53 -30.39 6.27
CA SER A 226 11.70 -31.78 6.70
C SER A 226 12.65 -32.58 5.81
N HIS A 227 13.39 -33.50 6.41
CA HIS A 227 14.23 -34.47 5.72
C HIS A 227 14.16 -35.82 6.41
N ARG A 228 14.59 -36.88 5.71
CA ARG A 228 14.62 -38.24 6.25
C ARG A 228 15.63 -38.31 7.41
N GLY A 229 15.16 -38.71 8.59
CA GLY A 229 16.01 -38.92 9.75
C GLY A 229 16.91 -40.15 9.62
N PRO A 230 17.88 -40.33 10.55
CA PRO A 230 18.75 -41.51 10.55
C PRO A 230 17.93 -42.80 10.63
N GLU A 231 18.24 -43.77 9.77
CA GLU A 231 17.52 -45.05 9.68
C GLU A 231 17.54 -45.82 11.01
N VAL A 232 18.61 -45.67 11.78
CA VAL A 232 18.78 -46.26 13.13
C VAL A 232 17.72 -45.76 14.14
N ARG A 233 17.10 -44.59 13.92
CA ARG A 233 16.02 -44.04 14.76
C ARG A 233 14.68 -44.06 14.02
N ARG A 234 14.23 -45.25 13.59
CA ARG A 234 12.89 -45.53 13.03
C ARG A 234 12.50 -44.72 11.79
N GLY A 235 13.45 -44.11 11.08
CA GLY A 235 13.20 -43.35 9.83
C GLY A 235 12.25 -42.15 9.98
N VAL A 236 11.99 -41.67 11.21
CA VAL A 236 11.06 -40.56 11.45
C VAL A 236 11.62 -39.27 10.83
N PRO A 237 10.82 -38.49 10.08
CA PRO A 237 11.29 -37.26 9.48
C PRO A 237 11.70 -36.25 10.56
N VAL A 238 12.87 -35.66 10.39
CA VAL A 238 13.32 -34.55 11.24
C VAL A 238 12.64 -33.29 10.73
N THR A 239 11.84 -32.64 11.58
CA THR A 239 11.03 -31.47 11.18
C THR A 239 11.55 -30.19 11.83
N ARG A 240 11.48 -29.09 11.09
CA ARG A 240 11.87 -27.75 11.54
C ARG A 240 10.85 -26.74 11.04
N TYR A 241 10.55 -25.73 11.84
CA TYR A 241 9.63 -24.67 11.44
C TYR A 241 10.33 -23.33 11.27
N TRP A 242 9.89 -22.60 10.25
CA TRP A 242 10.33 -21.24 9.93
C TRP A 242 9.11 -20.32 9.83
N LEU A 243 9.19 -19.13 10.41
CA LEU A 243 8.29 -18.02 10.06
C LEU A 243 9.07 -17.07 9.17
N ILE A 244 8.63 -16.89 7.93
CA ILE A 244 9.20 -15.91 7.01
C ILE A 244 8.22 -14.76 6.81
N ILE A 245 8.74 -13.53 6.79
CA ILE A 245 8.02 -12.31 6.42
C ILE A 245 8.53 -11.87 5.05
N HIS A 246 7.64 -11.77 4.07
CA HIS A 246 8.02 -11.51 2.67
C HIS A 246 7.00 -10.63 1.95
N ASP A 247 7.40 -10.04 0.83
CA ASP A 247 6.48 -9.31 -0.08
C ASP A 247 6.05 -10.16 -1.30
N GLY A 248 6.47 -11.42 -1.35
CA GLY A 248 6.22 -12.35 -2.47
C GLY A 248 7.37 -12.41 -3.48
N SER A 249 8.29 -11.44 -3.44
CA SER A 249 9.51 -11.41 -4.26
C SER A 249 10.78 -11.56 -3.43
N LYS A 250 10.77 -11.02 -2.20
CA LYS A 250 11.89 -10.98 -1.27
C LYS A 250 11.45 -11.32 0.14
N VAL A 251 12.31 -12.03 0.88
CA VAL A 251 12.20 -12.23 2.33
C VAL A 251 12.80 -11.01 3.05
N HIS A 252 12.01 -10.40 3.94
CA HIS A 252 12.42 -9.24 4.74
C HIS A 252 12.90 -9.63 6.13
N ASP A 253 12.37 -10.72 6.68
CA ASP A 253 12.72 -11.23 8.00
C ASP A 253 12.41 -12.72 8.10
N ALA A 254 13.15 -13.43 8.94
CA ALA A 254 12.96 -14.86 9.13
C ALA A 254 13.27 -15.30 10.55
N PHE A 255 12.49 -16.25 11.06
CA PHE A 255 12.60 -16.80 12.39
C PHE A 255 12.64 -18.33 12.31
N ASP A 256 13.74 -18.90 12.77
CA ASP A 256 13.98 -20.34 12.84
C ASP A 256 13.61 -20.84 14.25
N PHE A 257 12.55 -21.65 14.36
CA PHE A 257 12.06 -22.20 15.63
C PHE A 257 12.82 -23.43 16.10
N GLY A 258 13.80 -23.90 15.34
CA GLY A 258 14.52 -25.11 15.66
C GLY A 258 13.70 -26.37 15.42
N ARG A 259 14.26 -27.48 15.90
CA ARG A 259 13.76 -28.82 15.64
C ARG A 259 12.47 -29.07 16.43
N ASP A 260 11.48 -29.65 15.77
CA ASP A 260 10.23 -30.16 16.34
C ASP A 260 9.42 -29.13 17.18
N THR A 261 9.69 -27.84 17.00
CA THR A 261 8.98 -26.74 17.69
C THR A 261 8.04 -26.03 16.71
N ASN A 262 6.74 -26.28 16.82
CA ASN A 262 5.73 -25.70 15.93
C ASN A 262 5.22 -24.35 16.48
N PRO A 263 5.47 -23.21 15.80
CA PRO A 263 5.02 -21.90 16.27
C PRO A 263 3.49 -21.72 16.22
N LEU A 264 2.77 -22.68 15.63
CA LEU A 264 1.31 -22.67 15.56
C LEU A 264 0.64 -23.21 16.84
N GLU A 265 1.40 -23.86 17.73
CA GLU A 265 0.88 -24.56 18.91
C GLU A 265 1.01 -23.77 20.21
N GLY A 266 1.60 -22.57 20.18
CA GLY A 266 1.68 -21.69 21.35
C GLY A 266 2.94 -20.86 21.40
N THR A 267 3.46 -20.68 22.60
CA THR A 267 4.73 -19.97 22.83
C THR A 267 5.90 -20.81 22.35
N ALA A 268 6.79 -20.22 21.56
CA ALA A 268 7.92 -20.90 20.97
C ALA A 268 9.17 -20.02 20.97
N THR A 269 10.34 -20.64 21.06
CA THR A 269 11.62 -19.94 20.96
C THR A 269 12.13 -19.99 19.52
N ALA A 270 12.62 -18.87 19.01
CA ALA A 270 13.16 -18.73 17.67
C ALA A 270 14.52 -18.03 17.67
N ARG A 271 15.29 -18.26 16.60
CA ARG A 271 16.44 -17.44 16.24
C ARG A 271 16.07 -16.59 15.02
N ARG A 272 16.28 -15.28 15.13
CA ARG A 272 16.13 -14.37 13.98
C ARG A 272 17.29 -14.60 13.01
N ARG A 273 16.98 -14.73 11.73
CA ARG A 273 17.94 -14.97 10.64
C ARG A 273 17.84 -13.82 9.65
N GLY A 274 18.97 -13.46 9.04
CA GLY A 274 19.02 -12.45 7.99
C GLY A 274 18.27 -12.87 6.71
N ASP A 275 18.13 -11.94 5.78
CA ASP A 275 17.47 -12.12 4.48
C ASP A 275 18.34 -12.85 3.44
N ASP A 276 19.58 -13.19 3.80
CA ASP A 276 20.55 -13.84 2.91
C ASP A 276 20.06 -15.24 2.50
N ASP A 277 19.41 -15.25 1.33
CA ASP A 277 19.01 -16.41 0.53
C ASP A 277 17.96 -17.35 1.16
N LEU A 278 16.79 -16.79 1.50
CA LEU A 278 15.59 -17.55 1.88
C LEU A 278 14.45 -17.42 0.86
N LYS A 279 14.73 -16.87 -0.33
CA LYS A 279 13.71 -16.61 -1.36
C LYS A 279 13.05 -17.90 -1.84
N GLU A 280 13.79 -19.01 -1.86
CA GLU A 280 13.30 -20.34 -2.23
C GLU A 280 12.20 -20.86 -1.30
N LEU A 281 12.09 -20.31 -0.08
CA LEU A 281 11.01 -20.65 0.83
C LEU A 281 9.71 -19.91 0.51
N ILE A 282 9.67 -18.90 -0.37
CA ILE A 282 8.44 -18.14 -0.66
C ILE A 282 7.31 -19.04 -1.24
N PRO A 283 7.56 -19.90 -2.25
CA PRO A 283 6.55 -20.82 -2.79
C PRO A 283 5.89 -21.71 -1.74
N THR A 284 4.71 -22.27 -2.04
CA THR A 284 3.95 -23.06 -1.06
C THR A 284 4.67 -24.35 -0.67
N THR A 285 5.32 -25.01 -1.62
CA THR A 285 6.06 -26.26 -1.44
C THR A 285 7.28 -26.27 -2.33
N GLY A 286 8.31 -27.02 -1.96
CA GLY A 286 9.48 -27.21 -2.80
C GLY A 286 10.55 -28.06 -2.12
N ASN A 287 11.69 -28.15 -2.77
CA ASN A 287 12.89 -28.77 -2.24
C ASN A 287 13.99 -27.72 -2.10
N LEU A 288 14.90 -27.96 -1.17
CA LEU A 288 16.06 -27.13 -0.90
C LEU A 288 17.32 -27.94 -1.14
N ASP A 289 18.30 -27.31 -1.77
CA ASP A 289 19.64 -27.85 -1.89
C ASP A 289 20.23 -28.18 -0.51
N PRO A 290 21.02 -29.26 -0.37
CA PRO A 290 21.67 -29.59 0.90
C PRO A 290 22.49 -28.45 1.52
N GLN A 291 23.00 -27.51 0.71
CA GLN A 291 23.78 -26.35 1.15
C GLN A 291 22.92 -25.12 1.48
N HIS A 292 21.62 -25.14 1.18
CA HIS A 292 20.72 -24.02 1.43
C HIS A 292 20.70 -23.63 2.92
N SER A 293 20.59 -22.34 3.22
CA SER A 293 20.70 -21.79 4.59
C SER A 293 19.64 -22.32 5.58
N ALA A 294 18.47 -22.68 5.06
CA ALA A 294 17.40 -23.35 5.81
C ALA A 294 17.54 -24.88 5.90
N SER A 295 18.44 -25.48 5.10
CA SER A 295 18.87 -26.86 5.25
C SER A 295 19.97 -26.95 6.31
N ARG A 296 19.89 -27.95 7.20
CA ARG A 296 20.95 -28.25 8.17
C ARG A 296 21.79 -29.45 7.78
N VAL A 297 21.35 -30.21 6.77
CA VAL A 297 21.99 -31.45 6.37
C VAL A 297 22.62 -31.24 5.01
N LYS A 298 23.94 -31.04 5.01
CA LYS A 298 24.76 -30.77 3.82
C LYS A 298 24.81 -31.89 2.78
N LYS A 299 24.13 -33.02 3.01
CA LYS A 299 24.22 -34.23 2.18
C LYS A 299 22.88 -34.74 1.65
N ILE A 300 21.75 -34.22 2.13
CA ILE A 300 20.42 -34.76 1.79
C ILE A 300 19.51 -33.60 1.41
N GLU A 301 18.78 -33.78 0.32
CA GLU A 301 17.76 -32.85 -0.13
C GLU A 301 16.67 -32.69 0.95
N THR A 302 16.29 -31.45 1.22
CA THR A 302 15.29 -31.16 2.25
C THR A 302 14.02 -30.65 1.60
N ARG A 303 12.87 -31.24 1.94
CA ARG A 303 11.57 -30.81 1.42
C ARG A 303 10.93 -29.78 2.36
N PHE A 304 10.20 -28.81 1.81
CA PHE A 304 9.37 -27.92 2.61
C PHE A 304 7.95 -27.79 2.09
N ASP A 305 7.05 -27.45 3.01
CA ASP A 305 5.65 -27.11 2.76
C ASP A 305 5.18 -25.95 3.66
N THR A 306 4.08 -25.30 3.29
CA THR A 306 3.53 -24.15 4.02
C THR A 306 2.41 -24.61 4.95
N SER A 307 2.63 -24.48 6.25
CA SER A 307 1.69 -24.88 7.30
C SER A 307 0.62 -23.83 7.63
N ASP A 308 0.94 -22.56 7.38
CA ASP A 308 0.01 -21.41 7.41
C ASP A 308 0.60 -20.25 6.61
N SER A 309 -0.25 -19.38 6.07
CA SER A 309 0.18 -18.15 5.40
C SER A 309 -0.93 -17.10 5.43
N GLY A 310 -0.56 -15.85 5.19
CA GLY A 310 -1.54 -14.77 5.10
C GLY A 310 -0.89 -13.40 5.14
N LYS A 311 -1.71 -12.38 5.35
CA LYS A 311 -1.21 -11.00 5.51
C LYS A 311 -0.64 -10.82 6.91
N VAL A 312 0.45 -10.06 7.01
CA VAL A 312 1.03 -9.65 8.28
C VAL A 312 1.22 -8.15 8.31
N ARG A 313 0.87 -7.54 9.43
CA ARG A 313 1.15 -6.14 9.70
C ARG A 313 2.08 -6.03 10.88
N VAL A 314 3.19 -5.34 10.70
CA VAL A 314 4.07 -5.04 11.82
C VAL A 314 3.49 -3.85 12.60
N LEU A 315 3.34 -4.02 13.92
CA LEU A 315 2.86 -3.02 14.85
C LEU A 315 4.00 -2.29 15.58
N GLU A 316 5.11 -2.99 15.84
CA GLU A 316 6.30 -2.48 16.52
C GLU A 316 7.53 -3.27 16.04
N ASP A 317 8.68 -2.62 15.88
CA ASP A 317 9.97 -3.29 15.62
C ASP A 317 11.08 -2.48 16.29
N SER A 318 11.48 -2.95 17.46
CA SER A 318 12.57 -2.41 18.25
C SER A 318 13.62 -3.49 18.47
N ASN A 319 14.82 -3.10 18.95
CA ASN A 319 15.94 -4.02 19.13
C ASN A 319 15.62 -5.26 19.98
N ASN A 320 14.65 -5.13 20.90
CA ASN A 320 14.28 -6.18 21.85
C ASN A 320 12.86 -6.70 21.66
N ARG A 321 12.07 -6.13 20.74
CA ARG A 321 10.65 -6.47 20.60
C ARG A 321 10.14 -6.22 19.18
N LEU A 322 9.54 -7.24 18.60
CA LEU A 322 8.84 -7.17 17.31
C LEU A 322 7.39 -7.59 17.53
N MET A 323 6.44 -6.70 17.28
CA MET A 323 5.01 -7.01 17.35
C MET A 323 4.41 -7.13 15.97
N LEU A 324 3.67 -8.21 15.74
CA LEU A 324 3.08 -8.55 14.45
C LEU A 324 1.58 -8.82 14.63
N ARG A 325 0.77 -8.42 13.66
CA ARG A 325 -0.64 -8.82 13.55
C ARG A 325 -0.80 -9.70 12.33
N PHE A 326 -1.11 -10.97 12.57
CA PHE A 326 -1.31 -11.97 11.53
C PHE A 326 -2.79 -12.09 11.14
N ALA A 327 -3.01 -12.31 9.85
CA ALA A 327 -4.28 -12.63 9.24
C ALA A 327 -4.12 -13.85 8.32
N GLY A 328 -3.72 -14.99 8.89
CA GLY A 328 -3.72 -16.29 8.20
C GLY A 328 -4.88 -17.16 8.62
N GLN A 329 -4.81 -18.46 8.32
CA GLN A 329 -5.84 -19.41 8.70
C GLN A 329 -5.68 -19.85 10.17
N LYS A 330 -4.44 -20.10 10.61
CA LYS A 330 -4.11 -20.58 11.96
C LYS A 330 -3.57 -19.46 12.85
N LEU A 331 -2.52 -18.76 12.41
CA LEU A 331 -2.02 -17.54 13.07
C LEU A 331 -2.96 -16.37 12.77
N LYS A 332 -3.79 -16.05 13.77
CA LYS A 332 -4.70 -14.90 13.76
C LYS A 332 -4.52 -14.05 15.00
N GLY A 333 -4.50 -12.73 14.81
CA GLY A 333 -4.41 -11.75 15.88
C GLY A 333 -2.99 -11.24 16.11
N THR A 334 -2.73 -10.70 17.29
CA THR A 334 -1.46 -10.03 17.61
C THR A 334 -0.51 -10.99 18.31
N TYR A 335 0.75 -10.99 17.90
CA TYR A 335 1.83 -11.78 18.44
C TYR A 335 3.04 -10.88 18.71
N ALA A 336 3.86 -11.28 19.67
CA ALA A 336 5.11 -10.62 20.01
C ALA A 336 6.27 -11.61 19.90
N LEU A 337 7.36 -11.13 19.32
CA LEU A 337 8.69 -11.70 19.38
C LEU A 337 9.49 -10.84 20.35
N ILE A 338 9.85 -11.38 21.51
CA ILE A 338 10.56 -10.68 22.56
C ILE A 338 11.97 -11.26 22.68
N ARG A 339 12.99 -10.41 22.58
CA ARG A 339 14.38 -10.86 22.67
C ARG A 339 14.72 -11.24 24.11
N SER A 340 15.23 -12.45 24.29
CA SER A 340 15.78 -12.97 25.54
C SER A 340 17.18 -13.53 25.24
N GLY A 341 18.20 -12.70 25.48
CA GLY A 341 19.58 -12.99 25.08
C GLY A 341 19.77 -13.05 23.56
N GLU A 342 20.25 -14.20 23.06
CA GLU A 342 20.40 -14.47 21.62
C GLU A 342 19.13 -15.03 20.96
N ALA A 343 18.13 -15.40 21.76
CA ALA A 343 16.88 -15.99 21.29
C ALA A 343 15.72 -14.98 21.29
N TRP A 344 14.68 -15.30 20.54
CA TRP A 344 13.42 -14.57 20.48
C TRP A 344 12.30 -15.48 20.96
N VAL A 345 11.49 -15.01 21.90
CA VAL A 345 10.29 -15.70 22.38
C VAL A 345 9.10 -15.22 21.56
N PHE A 346 8.56 -16.09 20.72
CA PHE A 346 7.32 -15.90 19.97
C PHE A 346 6.14 -16.29 20.83
N GLN A 347 5.22 -15.37 21.06
CA GLN A 347 4.01 -15.65 21.84
C GLN A 347 2.83 -14.81 21.36
N LYS A 348 1.61 -15.31 21.58
CA LYS A 348 0.40 -14.52 21.34
C LYS A 348 0.38 -13.36 22.32
N ALA A 349 0.19 -12.14 21.81
CA ALA A 349 0.15 -10.95 22.62
C ALA A 349 -1.32 -10.62 22.93
N GLU A 350 -1.67 -10.62 24.20
CA GLU A 350 -2.92 -10.01 24.64
C GLU A 350 -2.76 -8.49 24.61
N LEU A 351 -3.77 -7.79 24.09
CA LEU A 351 -3.81 -6.34 24.21
C LEU A 351 -3.88 -6.00 25.71
N PRO A 352 -3.05 -5.05 26.21
CA PRO A 352 -3.18 -4.56 27.57
C PRO A 352 -4.64 -4.19 27.85
N PRO A 353 -5.18 -4.50 29.05
CA PRO A 353 -6.58 -4.26 29.38
C PRO A 353 -7.06 -2.86 28.99
N GLU A 354 -6.21 -1.86 29.20
CA GLU A 354 -6.44 -0.45 28.85
C GLU A 354 -6.66 -0.22 27.34
N LYS A 355 -5.87 -0.86 26.47
CA LYS A 355 -6.04 -0.79 25.01
C LYS A 355 -7.21 -1.63 24.51
N LYS A 356 -7.51 -2.75 25.19
CA LYS A 356 -8.70 -3.58 24.92
C LYS A 356 -9.98 -2.80 25.25
N ALA A 357 -9.97 -2.07 26.37
CA ALA A 357 -11.04 -1.14 26.76
C ALA A 357 -11.19 0.03 25.79
N MET A 358 -10.08 0.61 25.32
CA MET A 358 -10.11 1.66 24.28
C MET A 358 -10.70 1.17 22.95
N LEU A 359 -10.30 -0.01 22.47
CA LEU A 359 -10.79 -0.59 21.22
C LEU A 359 -12.26 -1.04 21.32
N LEU A 360 -12.68 -1.58 22.46
CA LEU A 360 -14.09 -1.91 22.75
C LEU A 360 -14.94 -0.65 22.90
N ALA A 361 -14.45 0.38 23.59
CA ALA A 361 -15.13 1.67 23.69
C ALA A 361 -15.30 2.34 22.32
N MET A 362 -14.34 2.17 21.40
CA MET A 362 -14.46 2.62 20.01
C MET A 362 -15.42 1.77 19.15
N SER A 363 -15.74 0.53 19.55
CA SER A 363 -16.71 -0.32 18.84
C SER A 363 -18.11 -0.31 19.45
N THR A 364 -18.26 0.09 20.73
CA THR A 364 -19.55 0.09 21.46
C THR A 364 -20.10 1.47 21.76
N THR A 365 -19.36 2.56 21.53
CA THR A 365 -19.95 3.89 21.53
C THR A 365 -20.73 4.12 20.22
N ARG A 366 -22.04 3.84 20.27
CA ARG A 366 -22.99 4.74 19.61
C ARG A 366 -22.62 6.15 20.08
N ARG A 367 -22.07 6.94 19.15
CA ARG A 367 -21.77 8.39 19.23
C ARG A 367 -21.72 8.96 20.66
N PRO A 368 -20.55 9.33 21.19
CA PRO A 368 -20.52 10.58 21.92
C PRO A 368 -20.67 11.69 20.87
N SER A 369 -21.81 12.36 20.89
CA SER A 369 -21.91 13.79 20.56
C SER A 369 -20.72 14.56 21.12
N VAL A 370 -20.41 15.73 20.51
CA VAL A 370 -19.42 16.80 20.89
C VAL A 370 -18.31 16.87 19.81
N ILE A 371 -18.08 17.94 19.02
CA ILE A 371 -18.44 19.37 19.06
C ILE A 371 -18.49 19.88 17.61
N HIS A 372 -19.53 20.62 17.23
CA HIS A 372 -19.43 21.55 16.11
C HIS A 372 -18.57 22.74 16.54
N CYS A 373 -17.32 22.80 16.10
CA CYS A 373 -16.63 24.09 15.99
C CYS A 373 -17.00 24.68 14.63
N GLY A 374 -18.21 25.23 14.56
CA GLY A 374 -18.51 26.23 13.53
C GLY A 374 -17.60 27.44 13.77
N THR A 375 -16.87 27.83 12.74
CA THR A 375 -16.38 29.20 12.61
C THR A 375 -16.69 29.65 11.20
N ASP A 376 -17.97 30.01 11.01
CA ASP A 376 -18.26 31.24 10.29
C ASP A 376 -17.58 32.36 11.08
N ASP A 377 -16.42 32.81 10.60
CA ASP A 377 -15.93 34.18 10.71
C ASP A 377 -14.47 34.27 10.27
N LEU A 378 -14.27 34.38 8.96
CA LEU A 378 -13.11 35.09 8.40
C LEU A 378 -13.60 36.05 7.30
N ASN A 379 -14.54 36.91 7.67
CA ASN A 379 -14.71 38.22 7.04
C ASN A 379 -13.49 39.08 7.40
N PHE A 380 -12.44 39.05 6.58
CA PHE A 380 -11.43 40.10 6.59
C PHE A 380 -11.98 41.33 5.84
N ARG A 381 -12.75 42.16 6.58
CA ARG A 381 -12.90 43.57 6.24
C ARG A 381 -11.51 44.21 6.28
N ARG A 382 -11.08 44.76 5.15
CA ARG A 382 -9.98 45.72 5.08
C ARG A 382 -10.33 46.98 5.86
N ARG A 383 -9.51 47.29 6.87
CA ARG A 383 -9.14 48.65 7.32
C ARG A 383 -7.63 48.57 7.59
N GLY A 384 -6.76 49.45 7.10
CA GLY A 384 -6.92 50.60 6.23
C GLY A 384 -5.53 51.14 5.86
N ALA A 385 -5.51 52.00 4.84
CA ALA A 385 -4.64 53.15 4.62
C ALA A 385 -5.27 53.93 3.47
#